data_AF-A0A9D7N144-F1
#
_entry.id   AF-A0A9D7N144-F1
#
_cell.length_a   1.000
_cell.length_b   1.000
_cell.length_c   1.000
_cell.angle_alpha   90.00
_cell.angle_beta   90.00
_cell.angle_gamma   90.00
#
_symmetry.space_group_name_H-M   'P 1'
#
loop_
_entity.id
_entity.type
_entity.pdbx_description
1 polymer ?
#
loop_
_entity_poly.entity_id
_entity_poly.type
_entity_poly.pdbx_seq_one_letter_code
_entity_poly.pdbx_strand_id
1 'polypeptide(L)'
;MNVPSAPLARTLAAWLAASSALIGQEPSEDATRRARAIEENNRAVEALEAGRVDDALAAFERAHAGAPTEAGIAANYAEALRRRGDLALEARRWEAARADYARAAELVPERSSFALLAALVPYRRGRWKEAEQALASVIERHPAEAEAYLARGSCQVRLLDVRGAVETWKRGLERASDHAGLKAALERYGPEAALEAELYTELTQNFAYHFHLGQSEVAREAPSLGRDLENAFLACQRYFLDHLPRERVHVLVYARGDFQRVTRVEGWVGGLFDGRIRVPLDRYQAEREQLSAVLRHELAHAFAHDLAGGPPPTWLDEGLAQILEGRDAASARTRLAAGGFPALADLRGPILGLGDVGRVRAAYDAGLALTAELERRFGRLALRDYLEKIARARAAEDGAEVDSELLFTEVFGLEFEPFVRQLAAQVKLEAERR
;
A
#
# COMPACT_ATOMS: atom_id res chain seq x y z
N MET A 1 21.10 5.11 21.50
CA MET A 1 21.74 6.13 22.36
C MET A 1 21.78 5.60 23.78
N ASN A 2 22.96 5.64 24.40
CA ASN A 2 23.23 5.08 25.73
C ASN A 2 22.17 5.51 26.75
N VAL A 3 21.50 4.53 27.35
CA VAL A 3 20.79 4.71 28.62
C VAL A 3 21.85 5.23 29.62
N PRO A 4 21.67 6.39 30.27
CA PRO A 4 22.67 6.86 31.22
C PRO A 4 22.78 5.83 32.34
N SER A 5 24.00 5.35 32.58
CA SER A 5 24.32 4.50 33.71
C SER A 5 23.84 5.13 35.02
N ALA A 6 23.42 4.27 35.94
CA ALA A 6 22.65 4.55 37.15
C ALA A 6 23.34 5.17 38.41
N PRO A 7 24.57 5.74 38.46
CA PRO A 7 25.12 6.16 39.75
C PRO A 7 24.70 7.56 40.23
N LEU A 8 24.14 8.44 39.38
CA LEU A 8 23.87 9.83 39.78
C LEU A 8 22.51 10.06 40.47
N ALA A 9 21.56 9.13 40.38
CA ALA A 9 20.23 9.30 41.02
C ALA A 9 20.21 8.84 42.49
N ARG A 10 21.02 7.84 42.86
CA ARG A 10 21.16 7.37 44.25
C ARG A 10 21.72 8.45 45.18
N THR A 11 22.47 9.41 44.65
CA THR A 11 23.11 10.47 45.43
C THR A 11 22.14 11.60 45.77
N LEU A 12 21.18 11.96 44.90
CA LEU A 12 20.30 13.11 45.16
C LEU A 12 19.27 12.85 46.29
N ALA A 13 18.66 11.67 46.30
CA ALA A 13 17.71 11.28 47.35
C ALA A 13 18.39 11.10 48.71
N ALA A 14 19.57 10.47 48.72
CA ALA A 14 20.40 10.33 49.92
C ALA A 14 20.90 11.69 50.44
N TRP A 15 21.25 12.62 49.53
CA TRP A 15 21.72 13.96 49.88
C TRP A 15 20.59 14.86 50.41
N LEU A 16 19.39 14.81 49.82
CA LEU A 16 18.22 15.55 50.32
C LEU A 16 17.77 15.04 51.69
N ALA A 17 17.76 13.72 51.91
CA ALA A 17 17.47 13.13 53.21
C ALA A 17 18.52 13.49 54.27
N ALA A 18 19.81 13.45 53.91
CA ALA A 18 20.91 13.83 54.80
C ALA A 18 20.92 15.34 55.13
N SER A 19 20.57 16.20 54.17
CA SER A 19 20.48 17.65 54.34
C SER A 19 19.30 18.06 55.24
N SER A 20 18.13 17.45 55.05
CA SER A 20 16.95 17.65 55.91
C SER A 20 17.22 17.23 57.36
N ALA A 21 17.92 16.09 57.54
CA ALA A 21 18.34 15.60 58.84
C ALA A 21 19.39 16.51 59.52
N LEU A 22 20.23 17.22 58.74
CA LEU A 22 21.22 18.16 59.26
C LEU A 22 20.59 19.48 59.76
N ILE A 23 19.42 19.85 59.23
CA ILE A 23 18.72 21.13 59.50
C ILE A 23 17.52 20.93 60.46
N GLY A 24 17.15 19.67 60.77
CA GLY A 24 16.08 19.34 61.72
C GLY A 24 14.66 19.64 61.21
N GLN A 25 14.47 19.73 59.89
CA GLN A 25 13.15 19.85 59.27
C GLN A 25 12.77 18.52 58.59
N GLU A 26 11.52 18.08 58.74
CA GLU A 26 11.02 16.92 57.99
C GLU A 26 10.95 17.24 56.49
N PRO A 27 11.27 16.27 55.60
CA PRO A 27 11.11 16.46 54.17
C PRO A 27 9.65 16.79 53.86
N SER A 28 9.41 17.77 52.99
CA SER A 28 8.05 18.08 52.57
C SER A 28 7.36 16.85 51.96
N GLU A 29 6.02 16.80 52.04
CA GLU A 29 5.24 15.72 51.43
C GLU A 29 5.55 15.57 49.93
N ASP A 30 5.83 16.68 49.25
CA ASP A 30 6.23 16.69 47.84
C ASP A 30 7.62 16.10 47.60
N ALA A 31 8.60 16.39 48.47
CA ALA A 31 9.93 15.77 48.39
C ALA A 31 9.84 14.25 48.61
N THR A 32 8.99 13.82 49.55
CA THR A 32 8.76 12.40 49.84
C THR A 32 8.05 11.69 48.69
N ARG A 33 7.01 12.32 48.11
CA ARG A 33 6.29 11.82 46.92
C ARG A 33 7.23 11.64 45.72
N ARG A 34 8.08 12.64 45.47
CA ARG A 34 9.09 12.61 44.40
C ARG A 34 10.13 11.51 44.62
N ALA A 35 10.62 11.32 45.85
CA ALA A 35 11.56 10.24 46.15
C ALA A 35 10.96 8.85 45.87
N ARG A 36 9.70 8.62 46.27
CA ARG A 36 8.98 7.38 45.96
C ARG A 36 8.80 7.17 44.45
N ALA A 37 8.48 8.23 43.71
CA ALA A 37 8.38 8.18 42.25
C ALA A 37 9.70 7.75 41.58
N ILE A 38 10.84 8.24 42.08
CA ILE A 38 12.17 7.85 41.58
C ILE A 38 12.45 6.36 41.87
N GLU A 39 12.07 5.87 43.05
CA GLU A 39 12.21 4.46 43.40
C GLU A 39 11.36 3.55 42.50
N GLU A 40 10.09 3.90 42.29
CA GLU A 40 9.21 3.19 41.35
C GLU A 40 9.76 3.24 39.91
N ASN A 41 10.34 4.36 39.48
CA ASN A 41 11.01 4.44 38.18
C ASN A 41 12.20 3.47 38.08
N ASN A 42 13.04 3.37 39.11
CA ASN A 42 14.18 2.46 39.10
C ASN A 42 13.73 1.00 39.04
N ARG A 43 12.71 0.64 39.83
CA ARG A 43 12.10 -0.69 39.78
C ARG A 43 11.49 -0.99 38.40
N ALA A 44 10.87 0.00 37.77
CA ALA A 44 10.30 -0.13 36.44
C ALA A 44 11.38 -0.38 35.38
N VAL A 45 12.51 0.33 35.46
CA VAL A 45 13.68 0.11 34.58
C VAL A 45 14.22 -1.31 34.75
N GLU A 46 14.42 -1.79 35.97
CA GLU A 46 14.86 -3.17 36.24
C GLU A 46 13.89 -4.22 35.69
N ALA A 47 12.58 -3.99 35.82
CA ALA A 47 11.56 -4.87 35.25
C ALA A 47 11.60 -4.88 33.72
N LEU A 48 11.82 -3.71 33.09
CA LEU A 48 11.91 -3.57 31.64
C LEU A 48 13.15 -4.27 31.07
N GLU A 49 14.30 -4.14 31.74
CA GLU A 49 15.55 -4.83 31.39
C GLU A 49 15.41 -6.35 31.51
N ALA A 50 14.62 -6.83 32.47
CA ALA A 50 14.29 -8.24 32.63
C ALA A 50 13.17 -8.73 31.69
N GLY A 51 12.69 -7.89 30.77
CA GLY A 51 11.64 -8.25 29.80
C GLY A 51 10.23 -8.33 30.38
N ARG A 52 10.02 -7.97 31.65
CA ARG A 52 8.69 -7.92 32.29
C ARG A 52 8.02 -6.59 31.97
N VAL A 53 7.60 -6.44 30.71
CA VAL A 53 7.10 -5.18 30.14
C VAL A 53 5.86 -4.67 30.87
N ASP A 54 4.90 -5.53 31.21
CA ASP A 54 3.66 -5.10 31.89
C ASP A 54 3.92 -4.62 33.33
N ASP A 55 4.78 -5.32 34.07
CA ASP A 55 5.21 -4.89 35.42
C ASP A 55 5.92 -3.53 35.37
N ALA A 56 6.78 -3.35 34.37
CA ALA A 56 7.49 -2.10 34.15
C ALA A 56 6.52 -0.95 33.86
N LEU A 57 5.55 -1.14 32.97
CA LEU A 57 4.55 -0.13 32.63
C LEU A 57 3.72 0.28 33.85
N ALA A 58 3.27 -0.67 34.66
CA ALA A 58 2.52 -0.38 35.87
C ALA A 58 3.35 0.44 36.88
N ALA A 59 4.65 0.14 37.01
CA ALA A 59 5.56 0.88 37.87
C ALA A 59 5.89 2.27 37.30
N PHE A 60 6.09 2.40 35.99
CA PHE A 60 6.28 3.70 35.33
C PHE A 60 5.06 4.60 35.45
N GLU A 61 3.84 4.05 35.36
CA GLU A 61 2.61 4.82 35.55
C GLU A 61 2.52 5.40 36.96
N ARG A 62 2.82 4.60 38.00
CA ARG A 62 2.88 5.07 39.38
C ARG A 62 3.98 6.12 39.58
N ALA A 63 5.16 5.89 39.01
CA ALA A 63 6.27 6.83 39.05
C ALA A 63 5.89 8.17 38.42
N HIS A 64 5.29 8.14 37.23
CA HIS A 64 4.86 9.34 36.51
C HIS A 64 3.73 10.07 37.25
N ALA A 65 2.77 9.36 37.85
CA ALA A 65 1.73 9.97 38.67
C ALA A 65 2.29 10.66 39.93
N GLY A 66 3.34 10.09 40.54
CA GLY A 66 4.00 10.65 41.72
C GLY A 66 4.89 11.86 41.43
N ALA A 67 5.42 11.97 40.20
CA ALA A 67 6.27 13.07 39.78
C ALA A 67 6.10 13.38 38.27
N PRO A 68 4.97 13.97 37.85
CA PRO A 68 4.60 14.10 36.44
C PRO A 68 5.47 15.07 35.64
N THR A 69 6.17 15.98 36.33
CA THR A 69 7.07 16.96 35.71
C THR A 69 8.51 16.42 35.52
N GLU A 70 8.79 15.19 35.96
CA GLU A 70 10.12 14.58 35.80
C GLU A 70 10.29 14.00 34.39
N ALA A 71 10.99 14.74 33.53
CA ALA A 71 11.25 14.34 32.15
C ALA A 71 11.93 12.96 32.04
N GLY A 72 12.82 12.61 32.98
CA GLY A 72 13.47 11.29 32.99
C GLY A 72 12.49 10.13 33.19
N ILE A 73 11.48 10.30 34.04
CA ILE A 73 10.43 9.29 34.27
C ILE A 73 9.54 9.18 33.03
N ALA A 74 9.12 10.32 32.47
CA ALA A 74 8.33 10.35 31.24
C ALA A 74 9.07 9.68 30.07
N ALA A 75 10.37 9.93 29.91
CA ALA A 75 11.20 9.33 28.88
C ALA A 75 11.34 7.80 29.01
N ASN A 76 11.57 7.30 30.24
CA ASN A 76 11.64 5.86 30.48
C ASN A 76 10.29 5.19 30.26
N TYR A 77 9.20 5.84 30.70
CA TYR A 77 7.84 5.33 30.49
C TYR A 77 7.50 5.24 29.00
N ALA A 78 7.80 6.29 28.23
CA ALA A 78 7.61 6.30 26.79
C ALA A 78 8.42 5.20 26.08
N GLU A 79 9.64 4.91 26.53
CA GLU A 79 10.45 3.82 26.00
C GLU A 79 9.86 2.43 26.32
N ALA A 80 9.29 2.24 27.53
CA ALA A 80 8.58 1.02 27.88
C ALA A 80 7.32 0.82 27.02
N LEU A 81 6.55 1.89 26.78
CA LEU A 81 5.39 1.87 25.88
C LEU A 81 5.81 1.52 24.46
N ARG A 82 6.90 2.11 23.94
CA ARG A 82 7.46 1.77 22.63
C ARG A 82 7.77 0.28 22.53
N ARG A 83 8.39 -0.32 23.55
CA ARG A 83 8.71 -1.76 23.58
C ARG A 83 7.45 -2.64 23.56
N ARG A 84 6.41 -2.30 24.32
CA ARG A 84 5.13 -3.02 24.24
C ARG A 84 4.49 -2.85 22.86
N GLY A 85 4.57 -1.65 22.30
CA GLY A 85 4.11 -1.37 20.94
C GLY A 85 4.79 -2.23 19.88
N ASP A 86 6.12 -2.41 19.98
CA ASP A 86 6.88 -3.30 19.08
C ASP A 86 6.40 -4.76 19.19
N LEU A 87 6.24 -5.27 20.41
CA LEU A 87 5.71 -6.63 20.65
C LEU A 87 4.27 -6.79 20.11
N ALA A 88 3.45 -5.74 20.25
CA ALA A 88 2.10 -5.71 19.70
C ALA A 88 2.13 -5.71 18.16
N LEU A 89 3.05 -4.99 17.51
CA LEU A 89 3.24 -5.06 16.06
C LEU A 89 3.66 -6.45 15.59
N GLU A 90 4.61 -7.09 16.27
CA GLU A 90 5.03 -8.47 15.96
C GLU A 90 3.87 -9.45 16.07
N ALA A 91 3.00 -9.25 17.08
CA ALA A 91 1.76 -10.01 17.26
C ALA A 91 0.60 -9.55 16.34
N ARG A 92 0.85 -8.64 15.38
CA ARG A 92 -0.16 -8.02 14.49
C ARG A 92 -1.35 -7.37 15.21
N ARG A 93 -1.15 -6.93 16.46
CA ARG A 93 -2.10 -6.15 17.26
C ARG A 93 -1.91 -4.67 16.99
N TRP A 94 -2.24 -4.25 15.76
CA TRP A 94 -1.92 -2.93 15.22
C TRP A 94 -2.45 -1.77 16.07
N GLU A 95 -3.72 -1.82 16.49
CA GLU A 95 -4.34 -0.74 17.25
C GLU A 95 -3.72 -0.60 18.65
N ALA A 96 -3.38 -1.72 19.30
CA ALA A 96 -2.66 -1.70 20.57
C ALA A 96 -1.27 -1.07 20.40
N ALA A 97 -0.54 -1.44 19.34
CA ALA A 97 0.77 -0.86 19.06
C ALA A 97 0.70 0.65 18.81
N ARG A 98 -0.26 1.09 17.99
CA ARG A 98 -0.47 2.50 17.71
C ARG A 98 -0.81 3.30 18.96
N ALA A 99 -1.68 2.76 19.82
CA ALA A 99 -2.05 3.39 21.08
C ALA A 99 -0.82 3.60 21.98
N ASP A 100 0.06 2.61 22.07
CA ASP A 100 1.29 2.70 22.86
C ASP A 100 2.26 3.76 22.31
N TYR A 101 2.47 3.79 20.99
CA TYR A 101 3.31 4.82 20.38
C TYR A 101 2.72 6.22 20.52
N ALA A 102 1.39 6.36 20.38
CA ALA A 102 0.71 7.63 20.58
C ALA A 102 0.86 8.11 22.03
N ARG A 103 0.68 7.22 23.00
CA ARG A 103 0.90 7.55 24.41
C ARG A 103 2.35 7.93 24.71
N ALA A 104 3.31 7.23 24.11
CA ALA A 104 4.72 7.59 24.22
C ALA A 104 5.00 9.00 23.64
N ALA A 105 4.35 9.36 22.53
CA ALA A 105 4.45 10.69 21.93
C ALA A 105 3.79 11.79 22.75
N GLU A 106 2.76 11.49 23.55
CA GLU A 106 2.17 12.44 24.49
C GLU A 106 3.09 12.72 25.69
N LEU A 107 3.80 11.69 26.18
CA LEU A 107 4.72 11.80 27.31
C LEU A 107 5.99 12.57 26.97
N VAL A 108 6.47 12.44 25.73
CA VAL A 108 7.73 13.02 25.26
C VAL A 108 7.49 13.70 23.91
N PRO A 109 6.74 14.81 23.90
CA PRO A 109 6.26 15.44 22.67
C PRO A 109 7.38 15.97 21.78
N GLU A 110 8.55 16.29 22.32
CA GLU A 110 9.73 16.75 21.57
C GLU A 110 10.43 15.63 20.78
N ARG A 111 10.18 14.36 21.13
CA ARG A 111 10.79 13.19 20.47
C ARG A 111 9.87 12.67 19.36
N SER A 112 10.07 13.22 18.18
CA SER A 112 9.35 12.89 16.94
C SER A 112 9.25 11.38 16.64
N SER A 113 10.25 10.58 17.03
CA SER A 113 10.29 9.14 16.72
C SER A 113 9.05 8.38 17.21
N PHE A 114 8.45 8.76 18.34
CA PHE A 114 7.24 8.07 18.83
C PHE A 114 6.01 8.42 17.99
N ALA A 115 5.83 9.69 17.65
CA ALA A 115 4.75 10.14 16.79
C ALA A 115 4.89 9.56 15.37
N LEU A 116 6.12 9.46 14.86
CA LEU A 116 6.44 8.80 13.61
C LEU A 116 6.08 7.30 13.65
N LEU A 117 6.46 6.57 14.70
CA LEU A 117 6.10 5.16 14.85
C LEU A 117 4.58 4.95 14.86
N ALA A 118 3.83 5.79 15.57
CA ALA A 118 2.36 5.76 15.57
C ALA A 118 1.80 5.98 14.15
N ALA A 119 2.34 6.96 13.41
CA ALA A 119 1.92 7.26 12.04
C ALA A 119 2.32 6.18 11.02
N LEU A 120 3.37 5.40 11.29
CA LEU A 120 3.80 4.28 10.45
C LEU A 120 2.98 3.00 10.66
N VAL A 121 2.17 2.90 11.72
CA VAL A 121 1.27 1.75 11.91
C VAL A 121 0.25 1.63 10.76
N PRO A 122 -0.59 2.66 10.45
CA PRO A 122 -1.50 2.58 9.31
C PRO A 122 -0.76 2.41 7.97
N TYR A 123 0.47 2.95 7.83
CA TYR A 123 1.33 2.70 6.66
C TYR A 123 1.61 1.20 6.48
N ARG A 124 2.04 0.50 7.53
CA ARG A 124 2.30 -0.96 7.46
C ARG A 124 1.05 -1.78 7.12
N ARG A 125 -0.14 -1.27 7.44
CA ARG A 125 -1.43 -1.89 7.11
C ARG A 125 -1.95 -1.54 5.71
N GLY A 126 -1.23 -0.73 4.94
CA GLY A 126 -1.69 -0.25 3.64
C GLY A 126 -2.80 0.80 3.69
N ARG A 127 -3.08 1.38 4.87
CA ARG A 127 -4.03 2.49 5.04
C ARG A 127 -3.34 3.81 4.71
N TRP A 128 -2.95 3.97 3.44
CA TRP A 128 -2.06 5.05 3.00
C TRP A 128 -2.62 6.45 3.25
N LYS A 129 -3.93 6.65 3.08
CA LYS A 129 -4.60 7.95 3.33
C LYS A 129 -4.58 8.34 4.81
N GLU A 130 -4.82 7.37 5.69
CA GLU A 130 -4.75 7.59 7.13
C GLU A 130 -3.30 7.86 7.56
N ALA A 131 -2.35 7.10 7.02
CA ALA A 131 -0.92 7.30 7.26
C ALA A 131 -0.46 8.69 6.79
N GLU A 132 -0.86 9.12 5.59
CA GLU A 132 -0.52 10.44 5.06
C GLU A 132 -0.98 11.57 5.99
N GLN A 133 -2.22 11.49 6.50
CA GLN A 133 -2.77 12.46 7.45
C GLN A 133 -1.98 12.47 8.77
N ALA A 134 -1.68 11.30 9.33
CA ALA A 134 -0.89 11.19 10.56
C ALA A 134 0.53 11.74 10.37
N LEU A 135 1.19 11.43 9.25
CA LEU A 135 2.53 11.91 8.92
C LEU A 135 2.54 13.43 8.67
N ALA A 136 1.48 14.00 8.10
CA ALA A 136 1.35 15.44 7.98
C ALA A 136 1.36 16.14 9.36
N SER A 137 0.67 15.57 10.36
CA SER A 137 0.72 16.07 11.75
C SER A 137 2.10 15.92 12.39
N VAL A 138 2.84 14.85 12.07
CA VAL A 138 4.24 14.70 12.53
C VAL A 138 5.11 15.80 11.94
N ILE A 139 5.01 16.07 10.63
CA ILE A 139 5.78 17.11 9.94
C ILE A 139 5.45 18.50 10.49
N GLU A 140 4.19 18.79 10.80
CA GLU A 140 3.76 20.08 11.35
C GLU A 140 4.40 20.35 12.72
N ARG A 141 4.45 19.34 13.59
CA ARG A 141 5.05 19.44 14.93
C ARG A 141 6.58 19.31 14.92
N HIS A 142 7.11 18.55 13.99
CA HIS A 142 8.53 18.21 13.87
C HIS A 142 9.04 18.44 12.45
N PRO A 143 9.20 19.70 12.01
CA PRO A 143 9.58 20.01 10.63
C PRO A 143 11.00 19.54 10.26
N ALA A 144 11.82 19.10 11.22
CA ALA A 144 13.14 18.51 10.97
C ALA A 144 13.11 16.98 10.82
N GLU A 145 11.96 16.33 11.01
CA GLU A 145 11.81 14.87 10.91
C GLU A 145 11.76 14.42 9.44
N ALA A 146 12.92 14.18 8.84
CA ALA A 146 13.06 13.82 7.44
C ALA A 146 12.36 12.50 7.07
N GLU A 147 12.32 11.54 8.00
CA GLU A 147 11.65 10.25 7.77
C GLU A 147 10.13 10.41 7.63
N ALA A 148 9.54 11.42 8.29
CA ALA A 148 8.11 11.71 8.12
C ALA A 148 7.80 12.23 6.71
N TYR A 149 8.68 13.06 6.13
CA TYR A 149 8.55 13.49 4.73
C TYR A 149 8.71 12.32 3.76
N LEU A 150 9.71 11.45 4.00
CA LEU A 150 9.96 10.29 3.15
C LEU A 150 8.75 9.34 3.14
N ALA A 151 8.25 9.00 4.33
CA ALA A 151 7.08 8.14 4.51
C ALA A 151 5.81 8.78 3.92
N ARG A 152 5.62 10.10 4.08
CA ARG A 152 4.44 10.79 3.55
C ARG A 152 4.43 10.78 2.03
N GLY A 153 5.55 11.14 1.39
CA GLY A 153 5.63 11.06 -0.08
C GLY A 153 5.47 9.62 -0.59
N SER A 154 5.91 8.62 0.18
CA SER A 154 5.67 7.21 -0.15
C SER A 154 4.18 6.86 -0.08
N CYS A 155 3.42 7.39 0.89
CA CYS A 155 1.96 7.28 0.93
C CYS A 155 1.33 7.93 -0.31
N GLN A 156 1.78 9.12 -0.68
CA GLN A 156 1.27 9.88 -1.83
C GLN A 156 1.49 9.12 -3.14
N VAL A 157 2.65 8.49 -3.34
CA VAL A 157 2.86 7.58 -4.49
C VAL A 157 1.88 6.40 -4.47
N ARG A 158 1.62 5.79 -3.32
CA ARG A 158 0.63 4.69 -3.20
C ARG A 158 -0.81 5.17 -3.45
N LEU A 159 -1.07 6.46 -3.25
CA LEU A 159 -2.31 7.15 -3.57
C LEU A 159 -2.29 7.78 -4.97
N LEU A 160 -1.29 7.46 -5.79
CA LEU A 160 -1.13 7.92 -7.17
C LEU A 160 -0.92 9.43 -7.33
N ASP A 161 -0.59 10.13 -6.24
CA ASP A 161 -0.20 11.54 -6.22
C ASP A 161 1.32 11.68 -6.25
N VAL A 162 1.92 11.32 -7.40
CA VAL A 162 3.38 11.39 -7.58
C VAL A 162 3.88 12.83 -7.56
N ARG A 163 3.09 13.78 -8.05
CA ARG A 163 3.42 15.21 -8.01
C ARG A 163 3.49 15.73 -6.57
N GLY A 164 2.48 15.42 -5.76
CA GLY A 164 2.47 15.75 -4.32
C GLY A 164 3.60 15.08 -3.56
N ALA A 165 3.93 13.82 -3.91
CA ALA A 165 5.07 13.10 -3.33
C ALA A 165 6.40 13.83 -3.58
N VAL A 166 6.66 14.22 -4.83
CA VAL A 166 7.87 14.96 -5.20
C VAL A 166 7.95 16.30 -4.48
N GLU A 167 6.86 17.04 -4.36
CA GLU A 167 6.82 18.30 -3.61
C GLU A 167 7.10 18.08 -2.10
N THR A 168 6.49 17.05 -1.51
CA THR A 168 6.74 16.67 -0.11
C THR A 168 8.21 16.32 0.12
N TRP A 169 8.84 15.55 -0.77
CA TRP A 169 10.24 15.19 -0.62
C TRP A 169 11.20 16.36 -0.84
N LYS A 170 10.89 17.29 -1.75
CA LYS A 170 11.65 18.54 -1.92
C LYS A 170 11.65 19.35 -0.62
N ARG A 171 10.48 19.55 -0.02
CA ARG A 171 10.34 20.21 1.29
C ARG A 171 11.11 19.49 2.40
N GLY A 172 11.17 18.15 2.36
CA GLY A 172 11.99 17.37 3.29
C GLY A 172 13.49 17.64 3.11
N LEU A 173 13.98 17.74 1.86
CA LEU A 173 15.39 18.06 1.59
C LEU A 173 15.78 19.50 1.95
N GLU A 174 14.84 20.45 1.95
CA GLU A 174 15.10 21.79 2.50
C GLU A 174 15.45 21.73 4.00
N ARG A 175 14.99 20.69 4.70
CA ARG A 175 15.18 20.49 6.15
C ARG A 175 16.33 19.54 6.47
N ALA A 176 16.58 18.58 5.59
CA ALA A 176 17.64 17.59 5.71
C ALA A 176 18.31 17.36 4.35
N SER A 177 19.19 18.30 3.96
CA SER A 177 19.79 18.35 2.63
C SER A 177 20.57 17.11 2.21
N ASP A 178 21.03 16.30 3.18
CA ASP A 178 21.83 15.09 2.95
C ASP A 178 21.08 13.77 3.16
N HIS A 179 19.75 13.82 3.30
CA HIS A 179 18.95 12.62 3.49
C HIS A 179 18.92 11.74 2.23
N ALA A 180 19.66 10.63 2.24
CA ALA A 180 19.84 9.74 1.09
C ALA A 180 18.50 9.20 0.54
N GLY A 181 17.56 8.82 1.42
CA GLY A 181 16.26 8.31 1.02
C GLY A 181 15.41 9.33 0.26
N LEU A 182 15.48 10.62 0.63
CA LEU A 182 14.73 11.68 -0.05
C LEU A 182 15.34 11.99 -1.42
N LYS A 183 16.68 12.03 -1.52
CA LYS A 183 17.40 12.19 -2.79
C LYS A 183 17.05 11.06 -3.76
N ALA A 184 17.11 9.80 -3.30
CA ALA A 184 16.77 8.63 -4.10
C ALA A 184 15.30 8.62 -4.56
N ALA A 185 14.37 9.06 -3.71
CA ALA A 185 12.97 9.18 -4.07
C ALA A 185 12.76 10.23 -5.18
N LEU A 186 13.39 11.40 -5.08
CA LEU A 186 13.32 12.43 -6.12
C LEU A 186 13.99 12.01 -7.43
N GLU A 187 15.12 11.31 -7.38
CA GLU A 187 15.74 10.75 -8.59
C GLU A 187 14.81 9.75 -9.28
N ARG A 188 14.12 8.92 -8.49
CA ARG A 188 13.21 7.90 -9.02
C ARG A 188 11.94 8.48 -9.64
N TYR A 189 11.30 9.44 -8.96
CA TYR A 189 9.95 9.91 -9.31
C TYR A 189 9.92 11.33 -9.91
N GLY A 190 11.01 12.08 -9.81
CA GLY A 190 11.13 13.41 -10.40
C GLY A 190 10.86 13.45 -11.91
N PRO A 191 11.42 12.53 -12.73
CA PRO A 191 11.16 12.51 -14.17
C PRO A 191 9.68 12.31 -14.51
N GLU A 192 8.98 11.43 -13.80
CA GLU A 192 7.54 11.20 -13.96
C GLU A 192 6.76 12.46 -13.60
N ALA A 193 7.01 13.05 -12.43
CA ALA A 193 6.30 14.25 -12.00
C ALA A 193 6.54 15.46 -12.91
N ALA A 194 7.75 15.62 -13.45
CA ALA A 194 8.08 16.69 -14.39
C ALA A 194 7.31 16.53 -15.71
N LEU A 195 7.27 15.31 -16.24
CA LEU A 195 6.53 15.00 -17.46
C LEU A 195 5.02 15.21 -17.26
N GLU A 196 4.47 14.70 -16.16
CA GLU A 196 3.03 14.81 -15.85
C GLU A 196 2.60 16.26 -15.59
N ALA A 197 3.49 17.14 -15.14
CA ALA A 197 3.19 18.55 -14.91
C ALA A 197 2.95 19.35 -16.21
N GLU A 198 3.41 18.85 -17.35
CA GLU A 198 3.27 19.48 -18.67
C GLU A 198 2.06 18.93 -19.45
N LEU A 199 1.36 17.93 -18.91
CA LEU A 199 0.21 17.34 -19.58
C LEU A 199 -1.01 18.27 -19.52
N TYR A 200 -1.72 18.33 -20.64
CA TYR A 200 -3.03 18.95 -20.74
C TYR A 200 -4.11 17.93 -20.43
N THR A 201 -5.14 18.34 -19.69
CA THR A 201 -6.25 17.47 -19.29
C THR A 201 -7.51 17.81 -20.07
N GLU A 202 -8.13 16.79 -20.64
CA GLU A 202 -9.51 16.85 -21.11
C GLU A 202 -10.40 15.93 -20.26
N LEU A 203 -11.69 16.27 -20.22
CA LEU A 203 -12.68 15.57 -19.42
C LEU A 203 -13.79 15.01 -20.31
N THR A 204 -14.21 13.80 -19.99
CA THR A 204 -15.47 13.23 -20.47
C THR A 204 -16.38 12.94 -19.27
N GLN A 205 -17.44 12.16 -19.47
CA GLN A 205 -18.30 11.72 -18.37
C GLN A 205 -17.52 10.84 -17.39
N ASN A 206 -16.80 9.84 -17.91
CA ASN A 206 -16.15 8.81 -17.11
C ASN A 206 -14.63 9.00 -16.98
N PHE A 207 -14.02 9.93 -17.74
CA PHE A 207 -12.57 10.08 -17.78
C PHE A 207 -12.07 11.49 -17.47
N ALA A 208 -10.85 11.52 -16.94
CA ALA A 208 -9.91 12.61 -17.12
C ALA A 208 -8.68 12.06 -17.85
N TYR A 209 -8.46 12.47 -19.10
CA TYR A 209 -7.33 12.00 -19.90
C TYR A 209 -6.32 13.12 -20.15
N HIS A 210 -5.05 12.74 -20.09
CA HIS A 210 -3.91 13.65 -19.99
C HIS A 210 -2.97 13.37 -21.14
N PHE A 211 -2.58 14.38 -21.90
CA PHE A 211 -1.69 14.24 -23.06
C PHE A 211 -0.84 15.49 -23.26
N HIS A 212 0.28 15.38 -23.97
CA HIS A 212 1.15 16.51 -24.22
C HIS A 212 0.69 17.29 -25.47
N LEU A 213 0.54 18.62 -25.38
CA LEU A 213 0.12 19.45 -26.53
C LEU A 213 1.10 19.40 -27.71
N GLY A 214 2.38 19.10 -27.44
CA GLY A 214 3.40 18.84 -28.45
C GLY A 214 3.19 17.57 -29.29
N GLN A 215 2.36 16.61 -28.84
CA GLN A 215 1.95 15.45 -29.63
C GLN A 215 0.84 15.87 -30.62
N SER A 216 1.24 16.56 -31.70
CA SER A 216 0.32 17.32 -32.56
C SER A 216 -0.83 16.52 -33.19
N GLU A 217 -0.68 15.19 -33.39
CA GLU A 217 -1.78 14.34 -33.82
C GLU A 217 -2.72 13.98 -32.66
N VAL A 218 -2.19 13.48 -31.54
CA VAL A 218 -2.98 13.14 -30.34
C VAL A 218 -3.76 14.36 -29.84
N ALA A 219 -3.12 15.53 -29.77
CA ALA A 219 -3.77 16.77 -29.33
C ALA A 219 -4.91 17.21 -30.28
N ARG A 220 -4.72 17.05 -31.60
CA ARG A 220 -5.76 17.36 -32.60
C ARG A 220 -6.90 16.36 -32.57
N GLU A 221 -6.61 15.10 -32.26
CA GLU A 221 -7.58 14.00 -32.20
C GLU A 221 -8.11 13.73 -30.79
N ALA A 222 -7.80 14.60 -29.82
CA ALA A 222 -8.21 14.43 -28.43
C ALA A 222 -9.73 14.20 -28.27
N PRO A 223 -10.62 14.91 -29.00
CA PRO A 223 -12.06 14.61 -28.95
C PRO A 223 -12.43 13.23 -29.51
N SER A 224 -11.69 12.73 -30.51
CA SER A 224 -11.88 11.38 -31.06
C SER A 224 -11.43 10.32 -30.06
N LEU A 225 -10.28 10.53 -29.43
CA LEU A 225 -9.77 9.68 -28.35
C LEU A 225 -10.75 9.63 -27.17
N GLY A 226 -11.31 10.77 -26.75
CA GLY A 226 -12.33 10.82 -25.70
C GLY A 226 -13.56 9.97 -26.02
N ARG A 227 -14.02 9.96 -27.28
CA ARG A 227 -15.13 9.08 -27.71
C ARG A 227 -14.74 7.60 -27.66
N ASP A 228 -13.53 7.25 -28.06
CA ASP A 228 -13.06 5.86 -28.04
C ASP A 228 -12.87 5.33 -26.61
N LEU A 229 -12.42 6.19 -25.69
CA LEU A 229 -12.38 5.90 -24.26
C LEU A 229 -13.78 5.57 -23.71
N GLU A 230 -14.77 6.41 -24.01
CA GLU A 230 -16.15 6.19 -23.59
C GLU A 230 -16.75 4.91 -24.22
N ASN A 231 -16.42 4.60 -25.47
CA ASN A 231 -16.85 3.36 -26.11
C ASN A 231 -16.25 2.12 -25.41
N ALA A 232 -14.97 2.17 -25.05
CA ALA A 232 -14.30 1.10 -24.31
C ALA A 232 -14.87 0.95 -22.89
N PHE A 233 -15.18 2.07 -22.23
CA PHE A 233 -15.86 2.09 -20.92
C PHE A 233 -17.24 1.44 -21.00
N LEU A 234 -18.06 1.79 -22.00
CA LEU A 234 -19.38 1.19 -22.20
C LEU A 234 -19.28 -0.33 -22.45
N ALA A 235 -18.23 -0.81 -23.13
CA ALA A 235 -18.00 -2.24 -23.30
C ALA A 235 -17.72 -2.93 -21.95
N CYS A 236 -16.87 -2.33 -21.11
CA CYS A 236 -16.56 -2.84 -19.78
C CYS A 236 -17.80 -2.78 -18.86
N GLN A 237 -18.51 -1.66 -18.82
CA GLN A 237 -19.74 -1.48 -18.05
C GLN A 237 -20.76 -2.58 -18.37
N ARG A 238 -21.02 -2.83 -19.65
CA ARG A 238 -21.95 -3.91 -20.07
C ARG A 238 -21.46 -5.29 -19.63
N TYR A 239 -20.16 -5.55 -19.68
CA TYR A 239 -19.61 -6.83 -19.23
C TYR A 239 -19.78 -7.02 -17.71
N PHE A 240 -19.47 -5.98 -16.93
CA PHE A 240 -19.57 -5.96 -15.47
C PHE A 240 -20.98 -5.67 -14.94
N LEU A 241 -22.02 -5.97 -15.74
CA LEU A 241 -23.42 -5.88 -15.34
C LEU A 241 -23.82 -4.47 -14.86
N ASP A 242 -23.50 -3.48 -15.69
CA ASP A 242 -23.79 -2.06 -15.49
C ASP A 242 -23.12 -1.43 -14.27
N HIS A 243 -22.04 -2.04 -13.78
CA HIS A 243 -21.18 -1.45 -12.76
C HIS A 243 -20.62 -0.10 -13.22
N LEU A 244 -20.49 0.84 -12.29
CA LEU A 244 -19.89 2.15 -12.52
C LEU A 244 -18.78 2.34 -11.49
N PRO A 245 -17.50 2.45 -11.92
CA PRO A 245 -16.42 2.82 -11.04
C PRO A 245 -16.75 4.10 -10.25
N ARG A 246 -16.34 4.15 -8.98
CA ARG A 246 -16.73 5.23 -8.06
C ARG A 246 -16.12 6.57 -8.42
N GLU A 247 -14.93 6.54 -9.00
CA GLU A 247 -14.17 7.71 -9.40
C GLU A 247 -13.97 7.73 -10.91
N ARG A 248 -13.71 8.92 -11.47
CA ARG A 248 -13.36 9.03 -12.89
C ARG A 248 -12.05 8.30 -13.13
N VAL A 249 -11.96 7.60 -14.26
CA VAL A 249 -10.75 6.90 -14.66
C VAL A 249 -9.75 7.91 -15.24
N HIS A 250 -8.52 7.88 -14.73
CA HIS A 250 -7.44 8.71 -15.23
C HIS A 250 -6.66 7.97 -16.31
N VAL A 251 -6.48 8.60 -17.48
CA VAL A 251 -5.73 8.03 -18.62
C VAL A 251 -4.57 8.95 -18.98
N LEU A 252 -3.34 8.48 -18.87
CA LEU A 252 -2.13 9.22 -19.24
C LEU A 252 -1.62 8.71 -20.57
N VAL A 253 -1.66 9.58 -21.56
CA VAL A 253 -1.19 9.32 -22.92
C VAL A 253 0.21 9.86 -23.04
N TYR A 254 1.16 8.97 -23.29
CA TYR A 254 2.58 9.30 -23.41
C TYR A 254 3.06 9.09 -24.84
N ALA A 255 4.09 9.84 -25.22
CA ALA A 255 4.93 9.43 -26.33
C ALA A 255 5.63 8.12 -25.96
N ARG A 256 5.87 7.22 -26.92
CA ARG A 256 6.36 5.86 -26.62
C ARG A 256 7.71 5.85 -25.90
N GLY A 257 8.60 6.78 -26.23
CA GLY A 257 9.90 6.93 -25.55
C GLY A 257 9.76 7.37 -24.08
N ASP A 258 8.82 8.27 -23.80
CA ASP A 258 8.55 8.73 -22.43
C ASP A 258 7.86 7.65 -21.60
N PHE A 259 6.93 6.90 -22.21
CA PHE A 259 6.28 5.75 -21.59
C PHE A 259 7.31 4.74 -21.06
N GLN A 260 8.27 4.35 -21.91
CA GLN A 260 9.33 3.41 -21.53
C GLN A 260 10.21 3.96 -20.40
N ARG A 261 10.53 5.26 -20.43
CA ARG A 261 11.34 5.92 -19.41
C ARG A 261 10.66 5.94 -18.03
N VAL A 262 9.36 6.24 -18.00
CA VAL A 262 8.59 6.38 -16.75
C VAL A 262 8.23 5.01 -16.16
N THR A 263 7.68 4.13 -16.98
CA THR A 263 7.15 2.83 -16.51
C THR A 263 8.23 1.78 -16.32
N ARG A 264 9.36 1.91 -17.02
CA ARG A 264 10.45 0.91 -17.07
C ARG A 264 10.00 -0.48 -17.49
N VAL A 265 8.80 -0.62 -18.06
CA VAL A 265 8.33 -1.89 -18.65
C VAL A 265 8.88 -2.05 -20.07
N GLU A 266 9.08 -3.29 -20.50
CA GLU A 266 9.60 -3.59 -21.83
C GLU A 266 8.62 -3.14 -22.93
N GLY A 267 9.16 -2.80 -24.11
CA GLY A 267 8.42 -2.12 -25.18
C GLY A 267 7.29 -2.90 -25.87
N TRP A 268 6.97 -4.12 -25.45
CA TRP A 268 5.86 -4.92 -25.97
C TRP A 268 4.53 -4.67 -25.25
N VAL A 269 4.57 -4.00 -24.10
CA VAL A 269 3.37 -3.69 -23.31
C VAL A 269 2.54 -2.61 -24.00
N GLY A 270 1.28 -2.93 -24.32
CA GLY A 270 0.36 -2.05 -25.05
C GLY A 270 -0.24 -0.92 -24.20
N GLY A 271 -0.32 -1.12 -22.89
CA GLY A 271 -0.81 -0.20 -21.87
C GLY A 271 -0.47 -0.72 -20.48
N LEU A 272 -0.61 0.12 -19.46
CA LEU A 272 -0.36 -0.27 -18.07
C LEU A 272 -1.41 0.33 -17.16
N PHE A 273 -2.06 -0.50 -16.37
CA PHE A 273 -2.90 -0.08 -15.26
C PHE A 273 -2.16 -0.16 -13.92
N ASP A 274 -1.96 0.99 -13.28
CA ASP A 274 -1.37 1.11 -11.93
C ASP A 274 -2.33 1.78 -10.93
N GLY A 275 -3.63 1.76 -11.24
CA GLY A 275 -4.66 2.63 -10.65
C GLY A 275 -4.94 3.86 -11.52
N ARG A 276 -4.02 4.18 -12.44
CA ARG A 276 -4.25 5.02 -13.61
C ARG A 276 -3.96 4.19 -14.86
N ILE A 277 -4.62 4.48 -15.96
CA ILE A 277 -4.33 3.84 -17.24
C ILE A 277 -3.21 4.65 -17.91
N ARG A 278 -2.10 4.02 -18.27
CA ARG A 278 -0.99 4.64 -19.02
C ARG A 278 -0.90 4.00 -20.40
N VAL A 279 -0.88 4.80 -21.45
CA VAL A 279 -0.84 4.28 -22.83
C VAL A 279 0.22 5.02 -23.66
N PRO A 280 1.14 4.29 -24.32
CA PRO A 280 2.00 4.86 -25.34
C PRO A 280 1.21 5.07 -26.63
N LEU A 281 1.14 6.30 -27.12
CA LEU A 281 0.42 6.65 -28.36
C LEU A 281 1.13 7.79 -29.09
N ASP A 282 1.61 7.51 -30.30
CA ASP A 282 2.29 8.51 -31.13
C ASP A 282 1.44 8.92 -32.34
N ARG A 283 0.75 7.97 -32.97
CA ARG A 283 -0.04 8.14 -34.20
C ARG A 283 -1.46 7.61 -34.01
N TYR A 284 -2.32 8.45 -33.44
CA TYR A 284 -3.69 8.09 -33.09
C TYR A 284 -4.44 7.37 -34.22
N GLN A 285 -4.46 7.92 -35.43
CA GLN A 285 -5.27 7.34 -36.52
C GLN A 285 -4.78 5.96 -36.95
N ALA A 286 -3.46 5.76 -36.99
CA ALA A 286 -2.86 4.50 -37.39
C ALA A 286 -2.96 3.42 -36.31
N GLU A 287 -2.97 3.83 -35.04
CA GLU A 287 -2.97 2.92 -33.88
C GLU A 287 -4.36 2.69 -33.29
N ARG A 288 -5.40 3.41 -33.78
CA ARG A 288 -6.75 3.46 -33.22
C ARG A 288 -7.40 2.09 -32.98
N GLU A 289 -7.28 1.17 -33.93
CA GLU A 289 -7.87 -0.17 -33.81
C GLU A 289 -7.20 -0.98 -32.69
N GLN A 290 -5.87 -0.98 -32.66
CA GLN A 290 -5.09 -1.63 -31.60
C GLN A 290 -5.35 -0.97 -30.24
N LEU A 291 -5.41 0.36 -30.21
CA LEU A 291 -5.71 1.15 -29.02
C LEU A 291 -7.06 0.75 -28.40
N SER A 292 -8.09 0.51 -29.21
CA SER A 292 -9.40 0.07 -28.72
C SER A 292 -9.34 -1.27 -27.96
N ALA A 293 -8.51 -2.21 -28.39
CA ALA A 293 -8.29 -3.46 -27.67
C ALA A 293 -7.53 -3.23 -26.35
N VAL A 294 -6.45 -2.44 -26.39
CA VAL A 294 -5.68 -2.06 -25.20
C VAL A 294 -6.54 -1.36 -24.17
N LEU A 295 -7.33 -0.35 -24.58
CA LEU A 295 -8.17 0.40 -23.64
C LEU A 295 -9.19 -0.49 -22.93
N ARG A 296 -9.79 -1.46 -23.64
CA ARG A 296 -10.69 -2.44 -23.00
C ARG A 296 -9.95 -3.34 -22.01
N HIS A 297 -8.72 -3.75 -22.32
CA HIS A 297 -7.88 -4.53 -21.43
C HIS A 297 -7.60 -3.75 -20.13
N GLU A 298 -7.01 -2.56 -20.24
CA GLU A 298 -6.66 -1.73 -19.07
C GLU A 298 -7.88 -1.29 -18.25
N LEU A 299 -9.01 -1.02 -18.92
CA LEU A 299 -10.26 -0.71 -18.24
C LEU A 299 -10.84 -1.90 -17.49
N ALA A 300 -10.61 -3.14 -17.95
CA ALA A 300 -11.09 -4.31 -17.22
C ALA A 300 -10.45 -4.38 -15.84
N HIS A 301 -9.15 -4.06 -15.72
CA HIS A 301 -8.47 -3.94 -14.44
C HIS A 301 -9.11 -2.86 -13.57
N ALA A 302 -9.38 -1.67 -14.12
CA ALA A 302 -10.03 -0.59 -13.37
C ALA A 302 -11.38 -1.02 -12.78
N PHE A 303 -12.22 -1.71 -13.57
CA PHE A 303 -13.51 -2.22 -13.11
C PHE A 303 -13.36 -3.36 -12.09
N ALA A 304 -12.46 -4.32 -12.35
CA ALA A 304 -12.25 -5.45 -11.46
C ALA A 304 -11.68 -5.01 -10.11
N HIS A 305 -10.74 -4.06 -10.11
CA HIS A 305 -10.16 -3.49 -8.88
C HIS A 305 -11.17 -2.67 -8.09
N ASP A 306 -12.03 -1.88 -8.74
CA ASP A 306 -13.09 -1.13 -8.03
C ASP A 306 -14.11 -2.09 -7.38
N LEU A 307 -14.55 -3.13 -8.11
CA LEU A 307 -15.45 -4.16 -7.59
C LEU A 307 -14.84 -4.97 -6.44
N ALA A 308 -13.54 -5.27 -6.52
CA ALA A 308 -12.81 -6.02 -5.50
C ALA A 308 -12.24 -5.15 -4.37
N GLY A 309 -12.40 -3.83 -4.41
CA GLY A 309 -11.80 -2.91 -3.43
C GLY A 309 -10.27 -2.99 -3.39
N GLY A 310 -9.62 -3.16 -4.55
CA GLY A 310 -8.18 -3.36 -4.75
C GLY A 310 -7.88 -4.52 -5.71
N PRO A 311 -6.60 -4.88 -5.94
CA PRO A 311 -6.21 -5.88 -6.94
C PRO A 311 -6.82 -7.26 -6.66
N PRO A 312 -7.63 -7.86 -7.54
CA PRO A 312 -8.11 -9.23 -7.37
C PRO A 312 -6.99 -10.26 -7.62
N PRO A 313 -7.24 -11.58 -7.45
CA PRO A 313 -6.25 -12.61 -7.80
C PRO A 313 -5.75 -12.44 -9.24
N THR A 314 -4.44 -12.49 -9.43
CA THR A 314 -3.79 -12.12 -10.70
C THR A 314 -4.31 -12.89 -11.91
N TRP A 315 -4.53 -14.21 -11.77
CA TRP A 315 -5.09 -15.03 -12.86
C TRP A 315 -6.48 -14.55 -13.32
N LEU A 316 -7.30 -14.05 -12.38
CA LEU A 316 -8.66 -13.58 -12.66
C LEU A 316 -8.60 -12.20 -13.29
N ASP A 317 -7.79 -11.31 -12.73
CA ASP A 317 -7.59 -9.94 -13.22
C ASP A 317 -7.17 -9.94 -14.70
N GLU A 318 -6.13 -10.70 -15.01
CA GLU A 318 -5.58 -10.84 -16.36
C GLU A 318 -6.49 -11.65 -17.30
N GLY A 319 -7.22 -12.63 -16.76
CA GLY A 319 -8.22 -13.37 -17.52
C GLY A 319 -9.39 -12.49 -17.96
N LEU A 320 -9.92 -11.66 -17.05
CA LEU A 320 -10.96 -10.68 -17.34
C LEU A 320 -10.47 -9.65 -18.37
N ALA A 321 -9.27 -9.11 -18.18
CA ALA A 321 -8.66 -8.16 -19.11
C ALA A 321 -8.52 -8.72 -20.53
N GLN A 322 -8.05 -9.97 -20.67
CA GLN A 322 -7.97 -10.64 -21.97
C GLN A 322 -9.34 -10.91 -22.61
N ILE A 323 -10.37 -11.27 -21.83
CA ILE A 323 -11.74 -11.42 -22.34
C ILE A 323 -12.24 -10.08 -22.90
N LEU A 324 -12.06 -9.00 -22.14
CA LEU A 324 -12.49 -7.66 -22.55
C LEU A 324 -11.67 -7.11 -23.72
N GLU A 325 -10.40 -7.47 -23.85
CA GLU A 325 -9.57 -7.21 -25.04
C GLU A 325 -10.12 -7.93 -26.30
N GLY A 326 -10.84 -9.04 -26.11
CA GLY A 326 -11.41 -9.86 -27.18
C GLY A 326 -10.54 -11.07 -27.56
N ARG A 327 -9.69 -11.55 -26.64
CA ARG A 327 -8.89 -12.76 -26.84
C ARG A 327 -9.79 -14.00 -26.83
N ASP A 328 -9.45 -14.97 -27.66
CA ASP A 328 -10.15 -16.25 -27.75
C ASP A 328 -9.58 -17.29 -26.78
N ALA A 329 -10.41 -17.77 -25.86
CA ALA A 329 -10.05 -18.79 -24.88
C ALA A 329 -9.74 -20.15 -25.54
N ALA A 330 -10.34 -20.49 -26.69
CA ALA A 330 -10.04 -21.75 -27.38
C ALA A 330 -8.61 -21.77 -27.96
N SER A 331 -8.16 -20.62 -28.47
CA SER A 331 -6.78 -20.40 -28.91
C SER A 331 -5.79 -20.49 -27.74
N ALA A 332 -6.13 -19.93 -26.58
CA ALA A 332 -5.32 -20.08 -25.36
C ALA A 332 -5.21 -21.53 -24.90
N ARG A 333 -6.33 -22.27 -24.85
CA ARG A 333 -6.32 -23.72 -24.57
C ARG A 333 -5.44 -24.49 -25.56
N THR A 334 -5.48 -24.13 -26.84
CA THR A 334 -4.63 -24.77 -27.86
C THR A 334 -3.14 -24.52 -27.62
N ARG A 335 -2.75 -23.32 -27.17
CA ARG A 335 -1.36 -23.01 -26.80
C ARG A 335 -0.93 -23.74 -25.53
N LEU A 336 -1.79 -23.81 -24.51
CA LEU A 336 -1.53 -24.57 -23.27
C LEU A 336 -1.40 -26.07 -23.53
N ALA A 337 -2.19 -26.61 -24.46
CA ALA A 337 -2.08 -28.00 -24.90
C ALA A 337 -0.69 -28.31 -25.49
N ALA A 338 -0.13 -27.38 -26.26
CA ALA A 338 1.19 -27.54 -26.87
C ALA A 338 2.36 -27.22 -25.91
N GLY A 339 2.21 -26.18 -25.08
CA GLY A 339 3.29 -25.65 -24.23
C GLY A 339 3.27 -26.13 -22.77
N GLY A 340 2.18 -26.79 -22.35
CA GLY A 340 1.94 -27.18 -20.97
C GLY A 340 1.18 -26.14 -20.16
N PHE A 341 0.47 -26.60 -19.13
CA PHE A 341 -0.21 -25.74 -18.16
C PHE A 341 0.80 -25.22 -17.13
N PRO A 342 0.74 -23.94 -16.72
CA PRO A 342 1.67 -23.37 -15.74
C PRO A 342 1.51 -24.01 -14.35
N ALA A 343 2.52 -23.83 -13.49
CA ALA A 343 2.44 -24.22 -12.10
C ALA A 343 1.42 -23.35 -11.34
N LEU A 344 0.77 -23.91 -10.31
CA LEU A 344 -0.23 -23.17 -9.53
C LEU A 344 0.33 -21.90 -8.86
N ALA A 345 1.60 -21.94 -8.45
CA ALA A 345 2.29 -20.78 -7.89
C ALA A 345 2.40 -19.61 -8.89
N ASP A 346 2.49 -19.91 -10.19
CA ASP A 346 2.60 -18.91 -11.26
C ASP A 346 1.27 -18.17 -11.50
N LEU A 347 0.15 -18.73 -11.00
CA LEU A 347 -1.19 -18.13 -11.07
C LEU A 347 -1.55 -17.29 -9.84
N ARG A 348 -0.85 -17.49 -8.72
CA ARG A 348 -1.11 -16.82 -7.43
C ARG A 348 -0.34 -15.50 -7.28
N GLY A 349 0.77 -15.35 -8.00
CA GLY A 349 1.64 -14.17 -7.91
C GLY A 349 1.59 -13.28 -9.16
N PRO A 350 2.35 -12.16 -9.15
CA PRO A 350 2.47 -11.27 -10.30
C PRO A 350 3.06 -11.99 -11.52
N ILE A 351 2.29 -12.08 -12.61
CA ILE A 351 2.68 -12.82 -13.82
C ILE A 351 3.90 -12.18 -14.50
N LEU A 352 3.95 -10.85 -14.60
CA LEU A 352 5.09 -10.12 -15.17
C LEU A 352 6.39 -10.30 -14.37
N GLY A 353 6.33 -10.77 -13.12
CA GLY A 353 7.49 -11.07 -12.30
C GLY A 353 8.14 -12.43 -12.59
N LEU A 354 7.53 -13.25 -13.46
CA LEU A 354 8.07 -14.55 -13.84
C LEU A 354 9.26 -14.33 -14.78
N GLY A 355 10.47 -14.69 -14.33
CA GLY A 355 11.73 -14.49 -15.07
C GLY A 355 11.89 -15.33 -16.35
N ASP A 356 10.83 -15.93 -16.87
CA ASP A 356 10.82 -16.74 -18.09
C ASP A 356 9.59 -16.41 -18.95
N VAL A 357 9.83 -16.02 -20.22
CA VAL A 357 8.79 -15.58 -21.16
C VAL A 357 7.79 -16.71 -21.48
N GLY A 358 8.24 -17.97 -21.48
CA GLY A 358 7.37 -19.12 -21.68
C GLY A 358 6.36 -19.27 -20.54
N ARG A 359 6.83 -19.15 -19.30
CA ARG A 359 5.99 -19.17 -18.09
C ARG A 359 5.03 -18.00 -18.03
N VAL A 360 5.47 -16.79 -18.39
CA VAL A 360 4.59 -15.61 -18.50
C VAL A 360 3.43 -15.90 -19.46
N ARG A 361 3.73 -16.35 -20.69
CA ARG A 361 2.71 -16.66 -21.69
C ARG A 361 1.75 -17.76 -21.24
N ALA A 362 2.27 -18.82 -20.64
CA ALA A 362 1.45 -19.92 -20.12
C ALA A 362 0.53 -19.45 -18.98
N ALA A 363 1.00 -18.57 -18.10
CA ALA A 363 0.18 -18.00 -17.03
C ALA A 363 -0.95 -17.10 -17.58
N TYR A 364 -0.67 -16.26 -18.58
CA TYR A 364 -1.70 -15.46 -19.28
C TYR A 364 -2.74 -16.35 -19.95
N ASP A 365 -2.32 -17.35 -20.72
CA ASP A 365 -3.21 -18.27 -21.40
C ASP A 365 -4.08 -19.06 -20.40
N ALA A 366 -3.49 -19.49 -19.27
CA ALA A 366 -4.20 -20.19 -18.21
C ALA A 366 -5.21 -19.28 -17.50
N GLY A 367 -4.86 -18.02 -17.19
CA GLY A 367 -5.78 -17.04 -16.62
C GLY A 367 -7.01 -16.84 -17.51
N LEU A 368 -6.81 -16.65 -18.82
CA LEU A 368 -7.91 -16.56 -19.78
C LEU A 368 -8.76 -17.84 -19.81
N ALA A 369 -8.14 -19.02 -19.88
CA ALA A 369 -8.86 -20.28 -19.94
C ALA A 369 -9.68 -20.57 -18.67
N LEU A 370 -9.14 -20.24 -17.48
CA LEU A 370 -9.79 -20.41 -16.18
C LEU A 370 -10.99 -19.46 -16.05
N THR A 371 -10.78 -18.17 -16.32
CA THR A 371 -11.84 -17.15 -16.22
C THR A 371 -12.97 -17.44 -17.21
N ALA A 372 -12.65 -17.81 -18.46
CA ALA A 372 -13.65 -18.17 -19.44
C ALA A 372 -14.44 -19.44 -19.05
N GLU A 373 -13.79 -20.43 -18.42
CA GLU A 373 -14.48 -21.62 -17.92
C GLU A 373 -15.43 -21.31 -16.77
N LEU A 374 -15.04 -20.41 -15.86
CA LEU A 374 -15.92 -19.94 -14.78
C LEU A 374 -17.10 -19.13 -15.33
N GLU A 375 -16.86 -18.21 -16.27
CA GLU A 375 -17.93 -17.44 -16.93
C GLU A 375 -18.91 -18.39 -17.62
N ARG A 376 -18.41 -19.41 -18.33
CA ARG A 376 -19.23 -20.39 -19.02
C ARG A 376 -20.08 -21.23 -18.08
N ARG A 377 -19.55 -21.60 -16.90
CA ARG A 377 -20.23 -22.49 -15.93
C ARG A 377 -21.19 -21.75 -15.01
N PHE A 378 -20.82 -20.56 -14.56
CA PHE A 378 -21.49 -19.84 -13.47
C PHE A 378 -22.03 -18.47 -13.88
N GLY A 379 -21.65 -17.98 -15.06
CA GLY A 379 -22.04 -16.67 -15.58
C GLY A 379 -21.26 -15.50 -14.96
N ARG A 380 -21.42 -14.33 -15.57
CA ARG A 380 -20.76 -13.08 -15.14
C ARG A 380 -21.20 -12.61 -13.76
N LEU A 381 -22.43 -12.94 -13.36
CA LEU A 381 -22.94 -12.58 -12.03
C LEU A 381 -22.13 -13.23 -10.91
N ALA A 382 -21.74 -14.50 -11.07
CA ALA A 382 -20.91 -15.18 -10.08
C ALA A 382 -19.49 -14.62 -10.03
N LEU A 383 -18.89 -14.28 -11.18
CA LEU A 383 -17.60 -13.60 -11.23
C LEU A 383 -17.64 -12.24 -10.50
N ARG A 384 -18.72 -11.47 -10.71
CA ARG A 384 -18.94 -10.21 -10.00
C ARG A 384 -19.14 -10.42 -8.49
N ASP A 385 -19.95 -11.39 -8.07
CA ASP A 385 -20.17 -11.71 -6.66
C ASP A 385 -18.86 -12.08 -5.96
N TYR A 386 -17.97 -12.81 -6.65
CA TYR A 386 -16.64 -13.12 -6.15
C TYR A 386 -15.78 -11.87 -5.91
N LEU A 387 -15.74 -10.94 -6.87
CA LEU A 387 -15.04 -9.66 -6.69
C LEU A 387 -15.64 -8.87 -5.51
N GLU A 388 -16.97 -8.73 -5.44
CA GLU A 388 -17.63 -7.99 -4.38
C GLU A 388 -17.42 -8.62 -2.98
N LYS A 389 -17.37 -9.96 -2.89
CA LYS A 389 -17.02 -10.66 -1.64
C LYS A 389 -15.60 -10.37 -1.20
N ILE A 390 -14.64 -10.31 -2.12
CA ILE A 390 -13.26 -9.88 -1.81
C ILE A 390 -13.27 -8.46 -1.22
N ALA A 391 -14.02 -7.53 -1.82
CA ALA A 391 -14.12 -6.17 -1.30
C ALA A 391 -14.69 -6.11 0.12
N ARG A 392 -15.75 -6.89 0.40
CA ARG A 392 -16.36 -6.97 1.73
C ARG A 392 -15.40 -7.56 2.77
N ALA A 393 -14.65 -8.60 2.42
CA ALA A 393 -13.64 -9.19 3.30
C ALA A 393 -12.54 -8.17 3.65
N ARG A 394 -12.04 -7.42 2.65
CA ARG A 394 -11.06 -6.34 2.86
C ARG A 394 -11.55 -5.27 3.82
N ALA A 395 -12.82 -4.89 3.69
CA ALA A 395 -13.44 -3.90 4.56
C ALA A 395 -13.65 -4.41 6.00
N ALA A 396 -13.91 -5.72 6.17
CA ALA A 396 -14.19 -6.31 7.48
C ALA A 396 -12.92 -6.67 8.27
N GLU A 397 -11.87 -7.11 7.58
CA GLU A 397 -10.65 -7.60 8.21
C GLU A 397 -9.65 -6.50 8.57
N ASP A 398 -10.02 -5.24 8.35
CA ASP A 398 -9.28 -4.06 8.77
C ASP A 398 -7.82 -4.05 8.22
N GLY A 399 -7.49 -4.87 7.22
CA GLY A 399 -6.13 -5.06 6.68
C GLY A 399 -5.47 -6.42 7.00
N ALA A 400 -6.21 -7.44 7.42
CA ALA A 400 -5.72 -8.82 7.32
C ALA A 400 -5.67 -9.28 5.84
N GLU A 401 -4.91 -10.35 5.60
CA GLU A 401 -4.78 -10.93 4.27
C GLU A 401 -6.06 -11.69 3.92
N VAL A 402 -6.75 -11.25 2.88
CA VAL A 402 -8.00 -11.87 2.43
C VAL A 402 -7.70 -13.22 1.78
N ASP A 403 -8.28 -14.28 2.34
CA ASP A 403 -8.21 -15.62 1.76
C ASP A 403 -9.14 -15.72 0.54
N SER A 404 -8.58 -15.36 -0.62
CA SER A 404 -9.32 -15.38 -1.88
C SER A 404 -9.75 -16.80 -2.30
N GLU A 405 -9.04 -17.86 -1.89
CA GLU A 405 -9.39 -19.24 -2.27
C GLU A 405 -10.55 -19.78 -1.43
N LEU A 406 -10.65 -19.36 -0.16
CA LEU A 406 -11.84 -19.59 0.65
C LEU A 406 -13.06 -18.92 0.01
N LEU A 407 -12.96 -17.63 -0.35
CA LEU A 407 -14.03 -16.89 -1.00
C LEU A 407 -14.40 -17.49 -2.37
N PHE A 408 -13.42 -17.99 -3.11
CA PHE A 408 -13.64 -18.72 -4.37
C PHE A 408 -14.52 -19.95 -4.13
N THR A 409 -14.21 -20.72 -3.07
CA THR A 409 -14.97 -21.91 -2.70
C THR A 409 -16.40 -21.57 -2.31
N GLU A 410 -16.62 -20.51 -1.55
CA GLU A 410 -17.95 -20.05 -1.18
C GLU A 410 -18.82 -19.66 -2.38
N VAL A 411 -18.23 -19.02 -3.40
CA VAL A 411 -18.98 -18.51 -4.56
C VAL A 411 -19.25 -19.59 -5.59
N PHE A 412 -18.21 -20.37 -5.94
CA PHE A 412 -18.30 -21.32 -7.05
C PHE A 412 -18.64 -22.74 -6.58
N GLY A 413 -18.57 -23.02 -5.27
CA GLY A 413 -18.73 -24.39 -4.74
C GLY A 413 -17.62 -25.34 -5.23
N LEU A 414 -16.44 -24.78 -5.54
CA LEU A 414 -15.28 -25.51 -6.05
C LEU A 414 -14.05 -25.11 -5.26
N GLU A 415 -13.16 -26.06 -4.97
CA GLU A 415 -11.83 -25.72 -4.50
C GLU A 415 -10.94 -25.27 -5.68
N PHE A 416 -10.16 -24.21 -5.48
CA PHE A 416 -9.37 -23.58 -6.55
C PHE A 416 -8.36 -24.53 -7.19
N GLU A 417 -7.53 -25.21 -6.38
CA GLU A 417 -6.50 -26.11 -6.89
C GLU A 417 -7.08 -27.31 -7.68
N PRO A 418 -8.09 -28.05 -7.16
CA PRO A 418 -8.77 -29.09 -7.94
C PRO A 418 -9.38 -28.57 -9.24
N PHE A 419 -9.99 -27.38 -9.24
CA PHE A 419 -10.53 -26.76 -10.44
C PHE A 419 -9.44 -26.52 -11.50
N VAL A 420 -8.30 -25.94 -11.10
CA VAL A 420 -7.17 -25.71 -12.00
C VAL A 420 -6.63 -27.02 -12.57
N ARG A 421 -6.43 -28.04 -11.73
CA ARG A 421 -5.94 -29.36 -12.15
C ARG A 421 -6.91 -30.05 -13.11
N GLN A 422 -8.21 -29.94 -12.88
CA GLN A 422 -9.24 -30.49 -13.76
C GLN A 422 -9.19 -29.83 -15.15
N LEU A 423 -9.09 -28.51 -15.21
CA LEU A 423 -8.99 -27.80 -16.50
C LEU A 423 -7.69 -28.16 -17.23
N ALA A 424 -6.56 -28.24 -16.52
CA ALA A 424 -5.29 -28.64 -17.10
C ALA A 424 -5.37 -30.06 -17.73
N ALA A 425 -6.03 -31.01 -17.05
CA ALA A 425 -6.25 -32.35 -17.58
C ALA A 425 -7.17 -32.34 -18.82
N GLN A 426 -8.23 -31.53 -18.83
CA GLN A 426 -9.12 -31.38 -19.98
C GLN A 426 -8.39 -30.84 -21.21
N VAL A 427 -7.60 -29.77 -21.04
CA VAL A 427 -6.79 -29.19 -22.11
C VAL A 427 -5.82 -30.21 -22.71
N LYS A 428 -5.19 -31.04 -21.89
CA LYS A 428 -4.32 -32.12 -22.35
C LYS A 428 -5.07 -33.18 -23.17
N LEU A 429 -6.24 -33.61 -22.70
CA LEU A 429 -7.07 -34.60 -23.40
C LEU A 429 -7.62 -34.06 -24.74
N GLU A 430 -7.96 -32.78 -24.80
CA GLU A 430 -8.38 -32.12 -26.04
C GLU A 430 -7.24 -32.08 -27.07
N ALA A 431 -6.00 -31.93 -26.62
CA ALA A 431 -4.81 -31.99 -27.46
C ALA A 431 -4.59 -33.38 -28.08
N GLU A 432 -4.76 -34.43 -27.29
CA GLU A 432 -4.55 -35.83 -27.71
C GLU A 432 -5.60 -36.33 -28.72
N ARG A 433 -6.74 -35.64 -28.81
CA ARG A 433 -7.85 -35.99 -29.73
C ARG A 433 -7.80 -35.28 -31.07
N ARG A 434 -6.97 -34.26 -31.22
CA ARG A 434 -6.75 -33.50 -32.46
C ARG A 434 -5.54 -34.05 -33.19
#